data_AF-A0A947THP3-F1
#
_entry.id   AF-A0A947THP3-F1
#
_cell.length_a   1.000
_cell.length_b   1.000
_cell.length_c   1.000
_cell.angle_alpha   90.00
_cell.angle_beta   90.00
_cell.angle_gamma   90.00
#
_symmetry.space_group_name_H-M   'P 1'
#
loop_
_entity.id
_entity.type
_entity.pdbx_description
1 polymer ?
#
loop_
_entity_poly.entity_id
_entity_poly.type
_entity_poly.pdbx_seq_one_letter_code
_entity_poly.pdbx_strand_id
1 'polypeptide(L)'
;MNFTQVADRFAVAPQLRPEELQAVADAGFDTIICNRPDAEEPGQPPAGTMREAAQAAGLCFHHIPVSGGEFPPSAVAAFAEACERAEGKVLAYCRTGTRSITLHALANTEELSADERIGRAQRAGYDLSSMRGRLGE
;
A
#
# COMPACT_ATOMS: atom_id res chain seq x y z
N MET A 1 11.41 8.17 8.17
CA MET A 1 10.58 7.69 7.05
C MET A 1 11.40 6.79 6.12
N ASN A 2 10.96 5.54 5.95
CA ASN A 2 11.57 4.56 5.06
C ASN A 2 10.50 3.99 4.13
N PHE A 3 10.62 4.23 2.83
CA PHE A 3 9.72 3.69 1.80
C PHE A 3 10.51 3.22 0.60
N THR A 4 9.94 2.27 -0.15
CA THR A 4 10.51 1.76 -1.39
C THR A 4 9.61 2.17 -2.55
N GLN A 5 10.18 2.89 -3.52
CA GLN A 5 9.48 3.24 -4.76
C GLN A 5 9.24 1.99 -5.60
N VAL A 6 8.01 1.83 -6.12
CA VAL A 6 7.58 0.67 -6.91
C VAL A 6 7.23 1.07 -8.34
N ALA A 7 6.55 2.21 -8.50
CA ALA A 7 6.17 2.84 -9.77
C ALA A 7 6.19 4.36 -9.59
N ASP A 8 6.08 5.16 -10.66
CA ASP A 8 6.26 6.63 -10.58
C ASP A 8 5.35 7.31 -9.55
N ARG A 9 4.10 6.83 -9.42
CA ARG A 9 3.10 7.35 -8.49
C ARG A 9 2.80 6.43 -7.30
N PHE A 10 3.58 5.36 -7.10
CA PHE A 10 3.30 4.37 -6.06
C PHE A 10 4.56 3.91 -5.33
N ALA A 11 4.46 3.89 -3.99
CA ALA A 11 5.49 3.37 -3.11
C ALA A 11 4.87 2.50 -2.00
N VAL A 12 5.72 1.67 -1.39
CA VAL A 12 5.35 0.86 -0.22
C VAL A 12 6.25 1.12 0.96
N ALA A 13 5.73 0.94 2.18
CA ALA A 13 6.49 1.08 3.41
C ALA A 13 6.19 -0.06 4.41
N PRO A 14 7.13 -0.34 5.35
CA PRO A 14 6.79 -1.03 6.59
C PRO A 14 5.85 -0.17 7.45
N GLN A 15 5.55 -0.63 8.67
CA GLN A 15 4.67 0.09 9.60
C GLN A 15 5.12 1.55 9.78
N LEU A 16 4.26 2.48 9.38
CA LEU A 16 4.43 3.91 9.63
C LEU A 16 4.02 4.27 11.06
N ARG A 17 4.57 5.38 11.57
CA ARG A 17 4.14 6.02 12.82
C ARG A 17 3.38 7.33 12.56
N PRO A 18 2.46 7.76 13.45
CA PRO A 18 1.71 9.01 13.29
C PRO A 18 2.61 10.24 13.04
N GLU A 19 3.73 10.32 13.75
CA GLU A 19 4.72 11.40 13.64
C GLU A 19 5.45 11.45 12.29
N GLU A 20 5.40 10.38 11.49
CA GLU A 20 6.02 10.35 10.16
C GLU A 20 5.10 10.91 9.07
N LEU A 21 3.81 11.09 9.34
CA LEU A 21 2.83 11.41 8.28
C LEU A 21 3.00 12.81 7.69
N GLN A 22 3.54 13.76 8.44
CA GLN A 22 3.93 15.05 7.86
C GLN A 22 5.06 14.89 6.84
N ALA A 23 6.09 14.09 7.16
CA ALA A 23 7.17 13.81 6.22
C ALA A 23 6.68 13.04 4.97
N VAL A 24 5.60 12.25 5.10
CA VAL A 24 4.94 11.61 3.94
C VAL A 24 4.33 12.67 3.02
N ALA A 25 3.60 13.63 3.57
CA ALA A 25 3.05 14.74 2.78
C ALA A 25 4.16 15.58 2.12
N ASP A 26 5.21 15.92 2.89
CA ASP A 26 6.34 16.70 2.40
C ASP A 26 7.12 15.99 1.27
N ALA A 27 7.09 14.65 1.23
CA ALA A 27 7.65 13.85 0.13
C ALA A 27 6.77 13.81 -1.14
N GLY A 28 5.63 14.51 -1.13
CA GLY A 28 4.72 14.66 -2.26
C GLY A 28 3.73 13.51 -2.43
N PHE A 29 3.49 12.72 -1.38
CA PHE A 29 2.36 11.81 -1.32
C PHE A 29 1.11 12.59 -0.93
N ASP A 30 -0.04 12.21 -1.49
CA ASP A 30 -1.34 12.78 -1.14
C ASP A 30 -2.25 11.73 -0.47
N THR A 31 -1.97 10.45 -0.70
CA THR A 31 -2.83 9.34 -0.31
C THR A 31 -2.03 8.28 0.41
N ILE A 32 -2.53 7.86 1.58
CA ILE A 32 -1.99 6.74 2.34
C ILE A 32 -3.01 5.60 2.40
N ILE A 33 -2.55 4.39 2.17
CA ILE A 33 -3.35 3.16 2.31
C ILE A 33 -2.76 2.26 3.39
N CYS A 34 -3.50 2.01 4.47
CA CYS A 34 -3.15 1.02 5.48
C CYS A 34 -3.74 -0.33 5.10
N ASN A 35 -2.88 -1.32 4.81
CA ASN A 35 -3.29 -2.71 4.54
C ASN A 35 -3.13 -3.64 5.76
N ARG A 36 -2.94 -3.05 6.94
CA ARG A 36 -2.76 -3.77 8.20
C ARG A 36 -4.06 -3.75 9.03
N PRO A 37 -4.61 -4.90 9.41
CA PRO A 37 -5.61 -5.00 10.46
C PRO A 37 -5.09 -4.39 11.76
N ASP A 38 -5.97 -3.82 12.57
CA ASP A 38 -5.60 -3.35 13.91
C ASP A 38 -5.26 -4.50 14.84
N ALA A 39 -4.42 -4.21 15.84
CA ALA A 39 -4.03 -5.15 16.89
C ALA A 39 -3.35 -6.45 16.42
N GLU A 40 -2.59 -6.42 15.31
CA GLU A 40 -1.74 -7.55 14.94
C GLU A 40 -0.54 -7.74 15.87
N GLU A 41 -0.03 -6.66 16.48
CA GLU A 41 1.10 -6.72 17.41
C GLU A 41 1.02 -5.65 18.52
N PRO A 42 1.62 -5.91 19.70
CA PRO A 42 1.77 -4.91 20.74
C PRO A 42 2.52 -3.67 20.24
N GLY A 43 1.99 -2.48 20.54
CA GLY A 43 2.59 -1.21 20.13
C GLY A 43 2.32 -0.82 18.67
N GLN A 44 1.46 -1.55 17.95
CA GLN A 44 0.92 -1.11 16.68
C GLN A 44 0.03 0.13 16.88
N PRO A 45 0.27 1.23 16.14
CA PRO A 45 -0.65 2.36 16.12
C PRO A 45 -2.01 1.93 15.53
N PRO A 46 -3.14 2.21 16.19
CA PRO A 46 -4.45 1.96 15.61
C PRO A 46 -4.66 2.75 14.31
N ALA A 47 -5.37 2.16 13.36
CA ALA A 47 -5.70 2.81 12.09
C ALA A 47 -6.47 4.12 12.30
N GLY A 48 -7.26 4.23 13.37
CA GLY A 48 -7.90 5.48 13.78
C GLY A 48 -6.89 6.61 14.05
N THR A 49 -5.86 6.33 14.86
CA THR A 49 -4.78 7.30 15.15
C THR A 49 -4.00 7.66 13.89
N MET A 50 -3.74 6.69 13.02
CA MET A 50 -3.07 6.93 11.74
C MET A 50 -3.92 7.81 10.82
N ARG A 51 -5.24 7.63 10.79
CA ARG A 51 -6.19 8.46 10.03
C ARG A 51 -6.17 9.91 10.50
N GLU A 52 -6.25 10.13 11.82
CA GLU A 52 -6.24 11.48 12.40
C GLU A 52 -4.94 12.23 12.05
N ALA A 53 -3.79 11.56 12.19
CA ALA A 53 -2.51 12.14 11.84
C ALA A 53 -2.34 12.38 10.33
N ALA A 54 -2.89 11.49 9.47
CA ALA A 54 -2.88 11.67 8.02
C ALA A 54 -3.68 12.92 7.64
N GLN A 55 -4.89 13.06 8.17
CA GLN A 55 -5.76 14.21 7.93
C GLN A 55 -5.11 15.52 8.41
N ALA A 56 -4.46 15.50 9.57
CA ALA A 56 -3.72 16.66 10.08
C ALA A 56 -2.55 17.09 9.16
N ALA A 57 -1.93 16.14 8.47
CA ALA A 57 -0.90 16.39 7.47
C ALA A 57 -1.44 16.71 6.06
N GLY A 58 -2.77 16.77 5.88
CA GLY A 58 -3.40 17.04 4.58
C GLY A 58 -3.46 15.82 3.64
N LEU A 59 -3.34 14.61 4.16
CA LEU A 59 -3.34 13.36 3.41
C LEU A 59 -4.72 12.69 3.41
N CYS A 60 -5.11 12.13 2.26
CA CYS A 60 -6.19 11.16 2.16
C CYS A 60 -5.77 9.84 2.80
N PHE A 61 -6.65 9.22 3.60
CA PHE A 61 -6.35 7.98 4.30
C PHE A 61 -7.40 6.89 4.02
N HIS A 62 -6.94 5.73 3.56
CA HIS A 62 -7.75 4.55 3.34
C HIS A 62 -7.28 3.40 4.24
N HIS A 63 -8.23 2.72 4.88
CA HIS A 63 -7.96 1.50 5.64
C HIS A 63 -8.57 0.31 4.91
N ILE A 64 -7.71 -0.53 4.33
CA ILE A 64 -8.10 -1.69 3.51
C ILE A 64 -7.37 -2.90 4.09
N PRO A 65 -7.78 -3.38 5.27
CA PRO A 65 -7.05 -4.40 6.00
C PRO A 65 -7.07 -5.75 5.26
N VAL A 66 -5.90 -6.37 5.16
CA VAL A 66 -5.75 -7.73 4.63
C VAL A 66 -5.14 -8.62 5.72
N SER A 67 -5.85 -9.71 6.03
CA SER A 67 -5.50 -10.70 7.05
C SER A 67 -5.09 -12.02 6.40
N GLY A 68 -4.21 -12.78 7.05
CA GLY A 68 -3.89 -14.17 6.65
C GLY A 68 -3.24 -14.37 5.27
N GLY A 69 -2.89 -13.29 4.55
CA GLY A 69 -2.44 -13.38 3.16
C GLY A 69 -3.57 -13.64 2.17
N GLU A 70 -4.82 -13.51 2.61
CA GLU A 70 -6.00 -13.60 1.74
C GLU A 70 -6.29 -12.23 1.14
N PHE A 71 -6.34 -12.17 -0.20
CA PHE A 71 -6.60 -10.93 -0.92
C PHE A 71 -8.00 -11.02 -1.56
N PRO A 72 -9.09 -10.69 -0.84
CA PRO A 72 -10.43 -10.82 -1.38
C PRO A 72 -10.64 -9.83 -2.53
N PRO A 73 -11.49 -10.14 -3.52
CA PRO A 73 -11.77 -9.24 -4.65
C PRO A 73 -12.21 -7.84 -4.21
N SER A 74 -12.95 -7.74 -3.10
CA SER A 74 -13.36 -6.45 -2.53
C SER A 74 -12.19 -5.58 -2.04
N ALA A 75 -11.15 -6.19 -1.45
CA ALA A 75 -9.96 -5.45 -1.04
C ALA A 75 -9.12 -5.02 -2.25
N VAL A 76 -9.04 -5.87 -3.28
CA VAL A 76 -8.36 -5.52 -4.54
C VAL A 76 -9.07 -4.35 -5.23
N ALA A 77 -10.40 -4.42 -5.35
CA ALA A 77 -11.20 -3.34 -5.94
C ALA A 77 -11.12 -2.04 -5.15
N ALA A 78 -11.22 -2.09 -3.81
CA ALA A 78 -11.08 -0.90 -2.97
C ALA A 78 -9.68 -0.29 -3.06
N PHE A 79 -8.63 -1.12 -3.21
CA PHE A 79 -7.27 -0.65 -3.39
C PHE A 79 -7.09 0.02 -4.76
N ALA A 80 -7.65 -0.58 -5.81
CA ALA A 80 -7.66 0.00 -7.15
C ALA A 80 -8.35 1.36 -7.15
N GLU A 81 -9.57 1.45 -6.59
CA GLU A 81 -10.33 2.69 -6.49
C GLU A 81 -9.54 3.78 -5.74
N ALA A 82 -8.90 3.44 -4.62
CA ALA A 82 -8.08 4.39 -3.88
C ALA A 82 -6.88 4.90 -4.70
N CYS A 83 -6.26 4.04 -5.52
CA CYS A 83 -5.16 4.44 -6.40
C CYS A 83 -5.63 5.31 -7.56
N GLU A 84 -6.78 4.99 -8.17
CA GLU A 84 -7.35 5.74 -9.30
C GLU A 84 -7.87 7.13 -8.89
N ARG A 85 -8.41 7.24 -7.67
CA ARG A 85 -8.92 8.50 -7.12
C ARG A 85 -7.84 9.43 -6.59
N ALA A 86 -6.63 8.91 -6.36
CA ALA A 86 -5.51 9.73 -5.92
C ALA A 86 -5.08 10.69 -7.05
N GLU A 87 -4.93 11.97 -6.73
CA GLU A 87 -4.49 12.99 -7.70
C GLU A 87 -2.94 13.03 -7.81
N GLY A 88 -2.26 12.57 -6.77
CA GLY A 88 -0.82 12.57 -6.57
C GLY A 88 -0.24 11.18 -6.37
N LYS A 89 0.76 11.06 -5.50
CA LYS A 89 1.43 9.79 -5.22
C LYS A 89 0.75 9.07 -4.07
N VAL A 90 0.66 7.74 -4.20
CA VAL A 90 0.09 6.84 -3.19
C VAL A 90 1.22 6.14 -2.43
N LEU A 91 1.13 6.17 -1.11
CA LEU A 91 1.97 5.36 -0.22
C LEU A 91 1.11 4.30 0.48
N ALA A 92 1.35 3.03 0.20
CA ALA A 92 0.67 1.94 0.90
C ALA A 92 1.59 1.27 1.91
N TYR A 93 1.09 0.95 3.10
CA TYR A 93 1.89 0.29 4.14
C TYR A 93 1.13 -0.85 4.80
N CYS A 94 1.90 -1.80 5.33
CA CYS A 94 1.37 -2.77 6.29
C CYS A 94 2.43 -3.02 7.38
N ARG A 95 2.63 -4.26 7.84
CA ARG A 95 3.76 -4.57 8.74
C ARG A 95 5.11 -4.42 8.02
N THR A 96 5.22 -5.02 6.83
CA THR A 96 6.49 -5.14 6.06
C THR A 96 6.39 -4.61 4.62
N GLY A 97 5.24 -4.06 4.24
CA GLY A 97 4.93 -3.65 2.86
C GLY A 97 4.46 -4.78 1.92
N THR A 98 4.62 -6.06 2.30
CA THR A 98 4.28 -7.21 1.44
C THR A 98 2.81 -7.23 1.00
N ARG A 99 1.85 -6.96 1.89
CA ARG A 99 0.42 -6.90 1.52
C ARG A 99 0.13 -5.78 0.52
N SER A 100 0.81 -4.65 0.69
CA SER A 100 0.62 -3.45 -0.12
C SER A 100 1.14 -3.65 -1.54
N ILE A 101 2.34 -4.23 -1.70
CA ILE A 101 2.87 -4.56 -3.03
C ILE A 101 2.03 -5.64 -3.72
N THR A 102 1.53 -6.63 -2.97
CA THR A 102 0.66 -7.66 -3.52
C THR A 102 -0.68 -7.11 -3.97
N LEU A 103 -1.32 -6.25 -3.17
CA LEU A 103 -2.57 -5.58 -3.57
C LEU A 103 -2.37 -4.70 -4.80
N HIS A 104 -1.27 -3.96 -4.89
CA HIS A 104 -0.95 -3.17 -6.09
C HIS A 104 -0.80 -4.06 -7.34
N ALA A 105 -0.08 -5.17 -7.24
CA ALA A 105 0.07 -6.10 -8.35
C ALA A 105 -1.26 -6.77 -8.77
N LEU A 106 -2.14 -7.08 -7.81
CA LEU A 106 -3.46 -7.63 -8.08
C LEU A 106 -4.43 -6.58 -8.66
N ALA A 107 -4.38 -5.35 -8.17
CA ALA A 107 -5.23 -4.25 -8.61
C ALA A 107 -4.94 -3.84 -10.06
N ASN A 108 -3.65 -3.87 -10.45
CA ASN A 108 -3.19 -3.68 -11.82
C ASN A 108 -3.84 -2.50 -12.57
N THR A 109 -3.97 -1.35 -11.92
CA THR A 109 -4.60 -0.15 -12.49
C THR A 109 -3.87 0.41 -13.73
N GLU A 110 -2.63 -0.03 -13.96
CA GLU A 110 -1.81 0.31 -15.13
C GLU A 110 -1.89 -0.76 -16.26
N GLU A 111 -2.76 -1.77 -16.13
CA GLU A 111 -3.00 -2.84 -17.12
C GLU A 111 -1.72 -3.56 -17.60
N LEU A 112 -0.79 -3.83 -16.69
CA LEU A 112 0.50 -4.44 -16.97
C LEU A 112 0.43 -5.96 -17.04
N SER A 113 1.36 -6.56 -17.78
CA SER A 113 1.56 -8.00 -17.76
C SER A 113 1.94 -8.52 -16.36
N ALA A 114 1.72 -9.81 -16.12
CA ALA A 114 2.15 -10.45 -14.86
C ALA A 114 3.68 -10.34 -14.68
N ASP A 115 4.44 -10.46 -15.77
CA ASP A 115 5.90 -10.31 -15.78
C ASP A 115 6.37 -8.92 -15.33
N GLU A 116 5.75 -7.87 -15.86
CA GLU A 116 6.11 -6.50 -15.49
C GLU A 116 5.81 -6.21 -14.02
N ARG A 117 4.67 -6.69 -13.51
CA ARG A 117 4.29 -6.54 -12.11
C ARG A 117 5.24 -7.30 -11.17
N ILE A 118 5.58 -8.54 -11.50
CA ILE A 118 6.57 -9.32 -10.75
C ILE A 118 7.93 -8.62 -10.78
N GLY A 119 8.36 -8.14 -11.94
CA GLY A 119 9.62 -7.42 -12.08
C GLY A 119 9.66 -6.11 -11.27
N ARG A 120 8.56 -5.36 -11.22
CA ARG A 120 8.43 -4.15 -10.37
C ARG A 120 8.55 -4.51 -8.89
N ALA A 121 7.82 -5.53 -8.43
CA ALA A 121 7.90 -6.00 -7.05
C ALA A 121 9.32 -6.45 -6.68
N GLN A 122 9.98 -7.21 -7.56
CA GLN A 122 11.35 -7.69 -7.34
C GLN A 122 12.37 -6.55 -7.22
N ARG A 123 12.27 -5.51 -8.07
CA ARG A 123 13.11 -4.31 -7.95
C ARG A 123 12.89 -3.56 -6.64
N ALA A 124 11.68 -3.64 -6.10
CA ALA A 124 11.34 -3.10 -4.78
C ALA A 124 11.69 -4.05 -3.61
N GLY A 125 12.33 -5.20 -3.87
CA GLY A 125 12.76 -6.16 -2.86
C GLY A 125 11.70 -7.17 -2.43
N TYR A 126 10.64 -7.34 -3.21
CA TYR A 126 9.54 -8.29 -2.94
C TYR A 126 9.45 -9.35 -4.03
N ASP A 127 9.45 -10.63 -3.64
CA ASP A 127 9.25 -11.72 -4.60
C ASP A 127 7.78 -12.12 -4.69
N LEU A 128 7.16 -11.86 -5.84
CA LEU A 128 5.79 -12.27 -6.18
C LEU A 128 5.76 -13.39 -7.25
N SER A 129 6.90 -14.03 -7.55
CA SER A 129 7.01 -15.04 -8.60
C SER A 129 6.03 -16.21 -8.45
N SER A 130 5.78 -16.64 -7.20
CA SER A 130 4.80 -17.69 -6.87
C SER A 130 3.35 -17.31 -7.17
N MET A 131 3.05 -16.00 -7.32
CA MET A 131 1.71 -15.49 -7.60
C MET A 131 1.42 -15.35 -9.10
N ARG A 132 2.35 -15.72 -9.98
CA ARG A 132 2.22 -15.53 -11.44
C ARG A 132 0.89 -16.00 -12.02
N GLY A 133 0.42 -17.19 -11.63
CA GLY A 133 -0.85 -17.73 -12.11
C GLY A 133 -2.02 -16.79 -11.79
N ARG A 134 -2.09 -16.33 -10.54
CA ARG A 134 -3.13 -15.42 -10.06
C ARG A 134 -3.02 -14.00 -10.63
N LEU A 135 -1.83 -13.56 -11.02
CA LEU A 135 -1.63 -12.26 -11.66
C LEU A 135 -2.00 -12.29 -13.15
N GLY A 136 -1.88 -13.44 -13.81
CA GLY A 136 -2.11 -13.60 -15.25
C GLY A 136 -3.53 -14.00 -15.64
N GLU A 137 -4.43 -14.19 -14.66
CA GLU A 137 -5.88 -14.33 -14.87
C GLU A 137 -6.59 -12.99 -14.96
#